data_AF-R4X8Z9-F1
#
_entry.id   AF-R4X8Z9-F1
#
_cell.length_a   1.000
_cell.length_b   1.000
_cell.length_c   1.000
_cell.angle_alpha   90.00
_cell.angle_beta   90.00
_cell.angle_gamma   90.00
#
_symmetry.space_group_name_H-M   'P 1'
#
loop_
_entity.id
_entity.type
_entity.pdbx_description
1 polymer ?
#
loop_
_entity_poly.entity_id
_entity_poly.type
_entity_poly.pdbx_seq_one_letter_code
_entity_poly.pdbx_strand_id
1 'polypeptide(L)'
;MENPEARLGDIKASFVGAKNSLPKSDILSGTKDGISLLSLKSHLLLSYLQHVAFYIILKLRGEKIDEGEFKKVVDQLIDLRVYLDKGVKPIETKLRYQIDKVIRAAERVTREGQLKDLDENARDALAYKPKPQALVVDKAEEAMDNDGIYRPPRIASTLPARELMARRRAPNNTLREFVDSELSAAPVAEPSIGSNIITQGRQGNSTIQSSRDRAHQSERDRYEEENYIRLPTTGKQKTGRRNDDIYGGEDFRVLDQELYDFGKGPRESLVDRSRKRAQEEREDGGDGPVPNGATGKFKKRKKVLAGRAKNRR
;
A
#
# COMPACT_ATOMS: atom_id res chain seq x y z
N MET A 1 -18.54 -58.69 22.82
CA MET A 1 -19.04 -57.49 23.54
C MET A 1 -17.84 -56.84 24.18
N GLU A 2 -17.42 -55.67 23.72
CA GLU A 2 -16.28 -54.98 24.32
C GLU A 2 -16.65 -54.50 25.73
N ASN A 3 -15.77 -54.78 26.70
CA ASN A 3 -16.02 -54.55 28.11
C ASN A 3 -16.04 -53.02 28.41
N PRO A 4 -17.16 -52.45 28.91
CA PRO A 4 -17.28 -51.01 29.14
C PRO A 4 -16.25 -50.46 30.13
N GLU A 5 -15.77 -51.30 31.06
CA GLU A 5 -14.74 -50.92 32.04
C GLU A 5 -13.37 -50.63 31.40
N ALA A 6 -13.01 -51.37 30.35
CA ALA A 6 -11.76 -51.17 29.62
C ALA A 6 -11.74 -49.79 28.92
N ARG A 7 -12.86 -49.41 28.30
CA ARG A 7 -12.99 -48.08 27.65
C ARG A 7 -12.94 -46.92 28.63
N LEU A 8 -13.46 -47.11 29.85
CA LEU A 8 -13.32 -46.10 30.91
C LEU A 8 -11.86 -45.93 31.34
N GLY A 9 -11.09 -47.02 31.39
CA GLY A 9 -9.65 -47.00 31.65
C GLY A 9 -8.87 -46.20 30.60
N ASP A 10 -9.14 -46.44 29.32
CA ASP A 10 -8.50 -45.73 28.20
C ASP A 10 -8.80 -44.23 28.21
N ILE A 11 -10.04 -43.84 28.50
CA ILE A 11 -10.45 -42.43 28.62
C ILE A 11 -9.72 -41.76 29.78
N LYS A 12 -9.60 -42.43 30.94
CA LYS A 12 -8.86 -41.92 32.09
C LYS A 12 -7.37 -41.77 31.78
N ALA A 13 -6.77 -42.73 31.10
CA ALA A 13 -5.37 -42.66 30.68
C ALA A 13 -5.12 -41.50 29.71
N SER A 14 -6.02 -41.30 28.73
CA SER A 14 -5.97 -40.16 27.82
C SER A 14 -6.10 -38.83 28.56
N PHE A 15 -7.00 -38.73 29.55
CA PHE A 15 -7.19 -37.52 30.36
C PHE A 15 -5.95 -37.19 31.21
N VAL A 16 -5.31 -38.19 31.81
CA VAL A 16 -4.07 -38.02 32.58
C VAL A 16 -2.92 -37.60 31.67
N GLY A 17 -2.79 -38.22 30.48
CA GLY A 17 -1.81 -37.81 29.48
C GLY A 17 -2.00 -36.37 29.02
N ALA A 18 -3.25 -35.96 28.77
CA ALA A 18 -3.59 -34.59 28.44
C ALA A 18 -3.20 -33.62 29.57
N LYS A 19 -3.57 -33.93 30.82
CA LYS A 19 -3.24 -33.09 31.99
C LYS A 19 -1.74 -32.85 32.14
N ASN A 20 -0.92 -33.87 31.90
CA ASN A 20 0.53 -33.77 32.01
C ASN A 20 1.18 -32.96 30.88
N SER A 21 0.50 -32.82 29.73
CA SER A 21 0.98 -32.04 28.58
C SER A 21 0.72 -30.53 28.71
N LEU A 22 -0.18 -30.11 29.61
CA LEU A 22 -0.47 -28.69 29.78
C LEU A 22 0.71 -27.95 30.44
N PRO A 23 1.09 -26.75 29.95
CA PRO A 23 2.09 -25.93 30.60
C PRO A 23 1.65 -25.52 32.01
N LYS A 24 2.62 -25.33 32.91
CA LYS A 24 2.35 -24.90 34.30
C LYS A 24 1.57 -23.58 34.30
N SER A 25 0.53 -23.50 35.12
CA SER A 25 -0.44 -22.39 35.20
C SER A 25 0.18 -21.02 35.46
N ASP A 26 1.41 -20.97 35.98
CA ASP A 26 2.13 -19.74 36.29
C ASP A 26 2.45 -18.90 35.04
N ILE A 27 2.49 -19.51 33.85
CA ILE A 27 2.67 -18.80 32.56
C ILE A 27 1.39 -18.05 32.15
N LEU A 28 0.23 -18.41 32.72
CA LEU A 28 -1.07 -17.83 32.36
C LEU A 28 -1.46 -16.60 33.20
N SER A 29 -0.69 -16.28 34.25
CA SER A 29 -1.06 -15.27 35.24
C SER A 29 -0.66 -13.87 34.78
N GLY A 30 -1.65 -13.14 34.23
CA GLY A 30 -1.68 -11.67 34.18
C GLY A 30 -0.86 -11.04 33.06
N THR A 31 -1.43 -10.96 31.86
CA THR A 31 -0.88 -10.19 30.75
C THR A 31 -1.06 -8.68 30.98
N LYS A 32 -0.37 -8.09 31.96
CA LYS A 32 -0.32 -6.64 32.13
C LYS A 32 0.37 -5.97 30.93
N ASP A 33 1.33 -6.68 30.31
CA ASP A 33 2.16 -6.18 29.21
C ASP A 33 1.93 -6.91 27.87
N GLY A 34 0.92 -7.78 27.79
CA GLY A 34 0.63 -8.60 26.61
C GLY A 34 -0.37 -7.97 25.64
N ILE A 35 -0.46 -8.52 24.42
CA ILE A 35 -1.48 -8.12 23.44
C ILE A 35 -2.86 -8.60 23.94
N SER A 36 -3.68 -7.67 24.44
CA SER A 36 -5.02 -7.93 24.98
C SER A 36 -5.93 -8.75 24.04
N LEU A 37 -5.80 -8.55 22.71
CA LEU A 37 -6.54 -9.31 21.70
C LEU A 37 -6.32 -10.83 21.80
N LEU A 38 -5.09 -11.25 22.09
CA LEU A 38 -4.75 -12.68 22.14
C LEU A 38 -5.38 -13.34 23.38
N SER A 39 -5.42 -12.63 24.50
CA SER A 39 -6.15 -13.07 25.70
C SER A 39 -7.65 -13.19 25.42
N LEU A 40 -8.25 -12.19 24.77
CA LEU A 40 -9.65 -12.23 24.36
C LEU A 40 -9.95 -13.43 23.45
N LYS A 41 -9.08 -13.70 22.47
CA LYS A 41 -9.22 -14.86 21.57
C LYS A 41 -9.21 -16.18 22.35
N SER A 42 -8.30 -16.34 23.29
CA SER A 42 -8.25 -17.53 24.15
C SER A 42 -9.51 -17.69 24.99
N HIS A 43 -10.04 -16.60 25.57
CA HIS A 43 -11.30 -16.62 26.30
C HIS A 43 -12.51 -16.96 25.42
N LEU A 44 -12.59 -16.40 24.20
CA LEU A 44 -13.65 -16.72 23.23
C LEU A 44 -13.60 -18.17 22.77
N LEU A 45 -12.40 -18.70 22.49
CA LEU A 45 -12.22 -20.11 22.14
C LEU A 45 -12.62 -21.03 23.30
N LEU A 46 -12.27 -20.68 24.53
CA LEU A 46 -12.66 -21.45 25.71
C LEU A 46 -14.18 -21.45 25.90
N SER A 47 -14.82 -20.29 25.78
CA SER A 47 -16.28 -20.18 25.84
C SER A 47 -16.93 -21.02 24.72
N TYR A 48 -16.41 -20.94 23.49
CA TYR A 48 -16.90 -21.76 22.36
C TYR A 48 -16.80 -23.26 22.66
N LEU A 49 -15.66 -23.74 23.16
CA LEU A 49 -15.49 -25.14 23.55
C LEU A 49 -16.45 -25.57 24.66
N GLN A 50 -16.68 -24.71 25.65
CA GLN A 50 -17.65 -24.97 26.73
C GLN A 50 -19.07 -25.15 26.18
N HIS A 51 -19.51 -24.27 25.27
CA HIS A 51 -20.83 -24.38 24.64
C HIS A 51 -20.94 -25.58 23.69
N VAL A 52 -19.86 -25.97 23.01
CA VAL A 52 -19.81 -27.22 22.22
C VAL A 52 -19.94 -28.45 23.12
N ALA A 53 -19.22 -28.49 24.25
CA ALA A 53 -19.32 -29.59 25.20
C ALA A 53 -20.74 -29.70 25.77
N PHE A 54 -21.35 -28.57 26.12
CA PHE A 54 -22.74 -28.53 26.58
C PHE A 54 -23.72 -28.99 25.49
N TYR A 55 -23.51 -28.57 24.23
CA TYR A 55 -24.28 -29.06 23.08
C TYR A 55 -24.19 -30.59 22.92
N ILE A 56 -22.99 -31.19 23.09
CA ILE A 56 -22.81 -32.64 23.04
C ILE A 56 -23.60 -33.32 24.18
N ILE A 57 -23.54 -32.77 25.39
CA ILE A 57 -24.29 -33.33 26.54
C ILE A 57 -25.80 -33.30 26.27
N LEU A 58 -26.34 -32.20 25.75
CA LEU A 58 -27.77 -32.10 25.41
C LEU A 58 -28.16 -33.09 24.30
N LYS A 59 -27.29 -33.26 23.29
CA LYS A 59 -27.50 -34.26 22.22
C LYS A 59 -27.53 -35.68 22.76
N LEU A 60 -26.66 -36.02 23.71
CA LEU A 60 -26.63 -37.34 24.36
C LEU A 60 -27.87 -37.57 25.24
N ARG A 61 -28.47 -36.50 25.80
CA ARG A 61 -29.71 -36.59 26.57
C ARG A 61 -30.95 -36.80 25.71
N GLY A 62 -30.85 -36.60 24.39
CA GLY A 62 -31.96 -36.80 23.45
C GLY A 62 -32.98 -35.67 23.44
N GLU A 63 -32.63 -34.48 23.98
CA GLU A 63 -33.49 -33.30 23.92
C GLU A 63 -33.63 -32.82 22.46
N LYS A 64 -34.85 -32.42 22.09
CA LYS A 64 -35.13 -31.95 20.72
C LYS A 64 -34.54 -30.56 20.52
N ILE A 65 -34.14 -30.28 19.28
CA ILE A 65 -33.46 -29.03 18.90
C ILE A 65 -34.32 -27.78 19.19
N ASP A 66 -35.65 -27.95 19.15
CA ASP A 66 -36.62 -26.86 19.31
C ASP A 66 -36.95 -26.54 20.79
N GLU A 67 -36.42 -27.31 21.73
CA GLU A 67 -36.66 -27.12 23.16
C GLU A 67 -35.72 -26.04 23.75
N GLY A 68 -36.26 -25.20 24.64
CA GLY A 68 -35.76 -23.84 24.89
C GLY A 68 -34.28 -23.70 25.28
N GLU A 69 -33.72 -24.61 26.09
CA GLU A 69 -32.31 -24.54 26.49
C GLU A 69 -31.36 -24.89 25.33
N PHE A 70 -31.76 -25.84 24.48
CA PHE A 70 -30.98 -26.25 23.32
C PHE A 70 -30.83 -25.10 22.32
N LYS A 71 -31.92 -24.38 22.05
CA LYS A 71 -31.91 -23.22 21.14
C LYS A 71 -30.98 -22.10 21.62
N LYS A 72 -31.01 -21.77 22.92
CA LYS A 72 -30.15 -20.73 23.50
C LYS A 72 -28.66 -21.05 23.34
N VAL A 73 -28.28 -22.32 23.50
CA VAL A 73 -26.90 -22.78 23.35
C VAL A 73 -26.45 -22.67 21.89
N VAL A 74 -27.32 -23.04 20.96
CA VAL A 74 -27.05 -22.91 19.52
C VAL A 74 -26.90 -21.44 19.12
N ASP A 75 -27.78 -20.56 19.60
CA ASP A 75 -27.70 -19.11 19.34
C ASP A 75 -26.38 -18.52 19.88
N GLN A 76 -26.01 -18.85 21.11
CA GLN A 76 -24.72 -18.44 21.69
C GLN A 76 -23.52 -18.99 20.92
N LEU A 77 -23.61 -20.21 20.40
CA LEU A 77 -22.56 -20.82 19.59
C LEU A 77 -22.39 -20.09 18.24
N ILE A 78 -23.50 -19.68 17.62
CA ILE A 78 -23.50 -18.87 16.39
C ILE A 78 -22.87 -17.50 16.68
N ASP A 79 -23.26 -16.84 17.77
CA ASP A 79 -22.70 -15.54 18.16
C ASP A 79 -21.18 -15.62 18.39
N LEU A 80 -20.72 -16.61 19.16
CA LEU A 80 -19.29 -16.85 19.38
C LEU A 80 -18.55 -17.14 18.07
N ARG A 81 -19.18 -17.87 17.15
CA ARG A 81 -18.60 -18.13 15.82
C ARG A 81 -18.46 -16.84 15.01
N VAL A 82 -19.49 -15.99 15.01
CA VAL A 82 -19.47 -14.69 14.34
C VAL A 82 -18.38 -13.78 14.94
N TYR A 83 -18.23 -13.75 16.26
CA TYR A 83 -17.17 -12.97 16.91
C TYR A 83 -15.76 -13.44 16.53
N LEU A 84 -15.53 -14.75 16.40
CA LEU A 84 -14.23 -15.27 15.97
C LEU A 84 -13.94 -14.94 14.49
N ASP A 85 -14.91 -15.16 13.60
CA ASP A 85 -14.71 -15.02 12.16
C ASP A 85 -14.73 -13.56 11.69
N LYS A 86 -15.69 -12.75 12.15
CA LYS A 86 -15.86 -11.35 11.74
C LYS A 86 -15.22 -10.34 12.69
N GLY A 87 -15.05 -10.69 13.97
CA GLY A 87 -14.45 -9.80 14.96
C GLY A 87 -12.94 -10.00 15.05
N VAL A 88 -12.51 -11.14 15.59
CA VAL A 88 -11.10 -11.38 15.94
C VAL A 88 -10.22 -11.52 14.69
N LYS A 89 -10.62 -12.34 13.71
CA LYS A 89 -9.81 -12.65 12.52
C LYS A 89 -9.36 -11.42 11.71
N PRO A 90 -10.20 -10.43 11.36
CA PRO A 90 -9.72 -9.25 10.64
C PRO A 90 -8.79 -8.39 11.51
N ILE A 91 -9.03 -8.29 12.81
CA ILE A 91 -8.15 -7.52 13.72
C ILE A 91 -6.77 -8.21 13.80
N GLU A 92 -6.73 -9.53 13.88
CA GLU A 92 -5.48 -10.29 13.83
C GLU A 92 -4.72 -10.06 12.53
N THR A 93 -5.40 -10.03 11.37
CA THR A 93 -4.74 -9.78 10.09
C THR A 93 -4.09 -8.39 10.05
N LYS A 94 -4.75 -7.37 10.63
CA LYS A 94 -4.22 -6.00 10.74
C LYS A 94 -3.07 -5.90 11.74
N LEU A 95 -3.11 -6.68 12.83
CA LEU A 95 -2.07 -6.70 13.88
C LEU A 95 -0.98 -7.76 13.66
N ARG A 96 -1.04 -8.52 12.56
CA ARG A 96 -0.12 -9.64 12.28
C ARG A 96 1.34 -9.26 12.43
N TYR A 97 1.72 -8.09 11.89
CA TYR A 97 3.10 -7.60 12.02
C TYR A 97 3.52 -7.37 13.47
N GLN A 98 2.62 -6.83 14.31
CA GLN A 98 2.91 -6.60 15.73
C GLN A 98 3.05 -7.93 16.48
N ILE A 99 2.16 -8.89 16.18
CA ILE A 99 2.21 -10.24 16.74
C ILE A 99 3.52 -10.94 16.35
N ASP A 100 3.84 -10.98 15.05
CA ASP A 100 5.07 -11.60 14.53
C ASP A 100 6.33 -10.95 15.13
N LYS A 101 6.30 -9.64 15.37
CA LYS A 101 7.41 -8.91 16.01
C LYS A 101 7.59 -9.32 17.48
N VAL A 102 6.49 -9.42 18.24
CA VAL A 102 6.54 -9.86 19.65
C VAL A 102 7.00 -11.32 19.74
N ILE A 103 6.53 -12.19 18.85
CA ILE A 103 6.99 -13.59 18.77
C ILE A 103 8.50 -13.63 18.49
N ARG A 104 8.98 -12.89 17.49
CA ARG A 104 10.43 -12.82 17.19
C ARG A 104 11.24 -12.28 18.36
N ALA A 105 10.71 -11.31 19.10
CA ALA A 105 11.38 -10.79 20.29
C ALA A 105 11.42 -11.84 21.41
N ALA A 106 10.33 -12.55 21.66
CA ALA A 106 10.28 -13.65 22.63
C ALA A 106 11.22 -14.79 22.26
N GLU A 107 11.27 -15.20 20.98
CA GLU A 107 12.20 -16.23 20.50
C GLU A 107 13.67 -15.85 20.75
N ARG A 108 14.04 -14.59 20.48
CA ARG A 108 15.39 -14.09 20.78
C ARG A 108 15.71 -14.16 22.27
N VAL A 109 14.77 -13.77 23.13
CA VAL A 109 14.94 -13.88 24.59
C VAL A 109 15.14 -15.33 25.02
N THR A 110 14.36 -16.27 24.48
CA THR A 110 14.53 -17.70 24.82
C THR A 110 15.83 -18.30 24.32
N ARG A 111 16.37 -17.82 23.19
CA ARG A 111 17.61 -18.34 22.59
C ARG A 111 18.87 -17.71 23.16
N GLU A 112 18.87 -16.41 23.39
CA GLU A 112 20.06 -15.61 23.73
C GLU A 112 20.12 -15.23 25.22
N GLY A 113 19.04 -15.45 25.98
CA GLY A 113 19.02 -15.30 27.44
C GLY A 113 19.21 -13.86 27.96
N GLN A 114 19.31 -12.84 27.09
CA GLN A 114 19.49 -11.45 27.49
C GLN A 114 18.64 -10.48 26.67
N LEU A 115 18.06 -9.49 27.37
CA LEU A 115 17.15 -8.46 26.85
C LEU A 115 17.86 -7.11 26.66
N LYS A 116 19.16 -7.12 26.37
CA LYS A 116 20.00 -5.90 26.43
C LYS A 116 20.23 -5.21 25.08
N ASP A 117 20.10 -5.92 23.96
CA ASP A 117 20.34 -5.35 22.62
C ASP A 117 19.03 -5.08 21.88
N LEU A 118 18.07 -4.45 22.55
CA LEU A 118 16.97 -3.81 21.84
C LEU A 118 17.46 -2.46 21.35
N ASP A 119 17.94 -2.41 20.11
CA ASP A 119 18.18 -1.19 19.34
C ASP A 119 17.11 -0.14 19.70
N GLU A 120 17.51 1.09 20.06
CA GLU A 120 16.58 2.17 20.43
C GLU A 120 15.49 2.43 19.37
N ASN A 121 15.74 2.01 18.13
CA ASN A 121 14.78 1.96 17.00
C ASN A 121 13.56 1.05 17.25
N ALA A 122 13.67 0.04 18.12
CA ALA A 122 12.57 -0.84 18.49
C ALA A 122 11.59 -0.20 19.49
N ARG A 123 12.07 0.75 20.32
CA ARG A 123 11.26 1.52 21.28
C ARG A 123 10.44 2.62 20.58
N ASP A 124 11.00 3.28 19.56
CA ASP A 124 10.28 4.29 18.76
C ASP A 124 9.19 3.68 17.85
N ALA A 125 9.29 2.38 17.54
CA ALA A 125 8.27 1.63 16.82
C ALA A 125 7.05 1.20 17.69
N LEU A 126 7.09 1.40 19.02
CA LEU A 126 5.92 1.30 19.90
C LEU A 126 5.07 2.58 19.88
N ALA A 127 5.59 3.68 19.31
CA ALA A 127 4.84 4.92 19.12
C ALA A 127 3.81 4.83 17.97
N TYR A 128 3.83 3.75 17.18
CA TYR A 128 2.81 3.48 16.17
C TYR A 128 1.53 2.97 16.84
N LYS A 129 0.81 3.90 17.46
CA LYS A 129 -0.51 3.62 18.06
C LYS A 129 -1.43 3.05 16.96
N PRO A 130 -2.16 1.96 17.22
CA PRO A 130 -3.20 1.51 16.30
C PRO A 130 -4.16 2.68 16.06
N LYS A 131 -4.60 2.88 14.81
CA LYS A 131 -5.63 3.87 14.47
C LYS A 131 -6.99 3.20 14.67
N PRO A 132 -7.66 3.34 15.84
CA PRO A 132 -8.97 2.71 16.06
C PRO A 132 -10.04 3.22 15.09
N GLN A 133 -9.86 4.43 14.56
CA GLN A 133 -10.74 5.01 13.53
C GLN A 133 -10.73 4.20 12.22
N ALA A 134 -9.66 3.45 11.91
CA ALA A 134 -9.62 2.59 10.71
C ALA A 134 -10.21 1.17 10.96
N LEU A 135 -10.71 0.91 12.18
CA LEU A 135 -11.44 -0.31 12.54
C LEU A 135 -12.94 -0.12 12.45
N VAL A 136 -13.43 1.10 12.64
CA VAL A 136 -14.79 1.48 12.25
C VAL A 136 -14.78 1.51 10.73
N VAL A 137 -15.52 0.60 10.10
CA VAL A 137 -15.90 0.78 8.70
C VAL A 137 -16.85 1.96 8.73
N ASP A 138 -16.31 3.17 8.57
CA ASP A 138 -17.12 4.35 8.36
C ASP A 138 -17.95 4.08 7.11
N LYS A 139 -19.20 3.68 7.33
CA LYS A 139 -20.26 3.96 6.39
C LYS A 139 -20.28 5.49 6.40
N ALA A 140 -19.63 6.09 5.40
CA ALA A 140 -19.24 7.49 5.39
C ALA A 140 -20.41 8.41 5.80
N GLU A 141 -20.45 8.75 7.08
CA GLU A 141 -21.25 9.84 7.63
C GLU A 141 -20.22 10.88 8.05
N GLU A 142 -19.89 11.76 7.10
CA GLU A 142 -19.14 12.97 7.40
C GLU A 142 -19.92 13.77 8.45
N ALA A 143 -19.27 14.09 9.56
CA ALA A 143 -19.80 15.00 10.57
C ALA A 143 -20.11 16.35 9.90
N MET A 144 -21.40 16.65 9.73
CA MET A 144 -21.87 17.94 9.25
C MET A 144 -21.79 18.93 10.41
N ASP A 145 -20.88 19.91 10.31
CA ASP A 145 -21.01 21.16 11.05
C ASP A 145 -22.35 21.80 10.63
N ASN A 146 -23.26 21.99 11.58
CA ASN A 146 -24.60 22.57 11.37
C ASN A 146 -24.54 24.09 11.12
N ASP A 147 -23.76 24.52 10.14
CA ASP A 147 -23.96 25.81 9.47
C ASP A 147 -24.93 25.52 8.32
N GLY A 148 -26.16 26.06 8.34
CA GLY A 148 -27.22 25.83 7.34
C GLY A 148 -26.91 26.25 5.89
N ILE A 149 -25.62 26.32 5.54
CA ILE A 149 -25.05 26.62 4.24
C ILE A 149 -24.60 25.30 3.62
N TYR A 150 -25.40 24.77 2.69
CA TYR A 150 -25.07 23.56 1.95
C TYR A 150 -23.73 23.71 1.20
N ARG A 151 -22.75 22.87 1.56
CA ARG A 151 -21.48 22.74 0.83
C ARG A 151 -21.48 21.40 0.08
N PRO A 152 -21.52 21.41 -1.27
CA PRO A 152 -21.51 20.17 -2.03
C PRO A 152 -20.19 19.40 -1.82
N PRO A 153 -20.24 18.06 -1.72
CA PRO A 153 -19.07 17.23 -1.47
C PRO A 153 -18.08 17.33 -2.64
N ARG A 154 -16.80 17.46 -2.32
CA ARG A 154 -15.72 17.48 -3.31
C ARG A 154 -15.37 16.05 -3.71
N ILE A 155 -16.11 15.51 -4.68
CA ILE A 155 -15.81 14.19 -5.26
C ILE A 155 -14.58 14.34 -6.17
N ALA A 156 -13.50 13.63 -5.86
CA ALA A 156 -12.36 13.50 -6.77
C ALA A 156 -12.83 12.75 -8.04
N SER A 157 -12.50 13.26 -9.23
CA SER A 157 -12.87 12.62 -10.50
C SER A 157 -12.34 11.19 -10.54
N THR A 158 -13.23 10.21 -10.48
CA THR A 158 -12.91 8.79 -10.68
C THR A 158 -13.07 8.48 -12.15
N LEU A 159 -12.01 7.93 -12.76
CA LEU A 159 -12.09 7.46 -14.15
C LEU A 159 -13.10 6.31 -14.22
N PRO A 160 -14.00 6.27 -15.22
CA PRO A 160 -14.93 5.17 -15.39
C PRO A 160 -14.18 3.86 -15.58
N ALA A 161 -14.68 2.78 -14.98
CA ALA A 161 -14.00 1.48 -14.91
C ALA A 161 -13.57 0.90 -16.28
N ARG A 162 -14.23 1.33 -17.37
CA ARG A 162 -13.91 0.93 -18.74
C ARG A 162 -12.54 1.43 -19.21
N GLU A 163 -12.06 2.55 -18.70
CA GLU A 163 -10.82 3.22 -19.15
C GLU A 163 -9.56 2.63 -18.50
N LEU A 164 -9.69 1.98 -17.35
CA LEU A 164 -8.59 1.29 -16.66
C LEU A 164 -8.06 0.09 -17.46
N MET A 165 -8.90 -0.54 -18.28
CA MET A 165 -8.52 -1.68 -19.15
C MET A 165 -7.70 -1.24 -20.38
N ALA A 166 -7.68 0.05 -20.72
CA ALA A 166 -7.06 0.57 -21.95
C ALA A 166 -5.60 1.02 -21.78
N ARG A 167 -4.99 0.86 -20.61
CA ARG A 167 -3.55 1.16 -20.41
C ARG A 167 -2.67 0.06 -20.99
N ARG A 168 -2.75 -0.14 -22.31
CA ARG A 168 -1.68 -0.79 -23.06
C ARG A 168 -0.46 0.11 -22.96
N ARG A 169 0.70 -0.48 -22.64
CA ARG A 169 1.98 0.24 -22.67
C ARG A 169 2.10 0.91 -24.03
N ALA A 170 2.36 2.22 -24.04
CA ALA A 170 2.56 2.94 -25.28
C ALA A 170 3.72 2.25 -26.06
N PRO A 171 3.52 1.86 -27.33
CA PRO A 171 4.58 1.38 -28.18
C PRO A 171 5.77 2.35 -28.20
N ASN A 172 6.96 1.80 -28.46
CA ASN A 172 8.18 2.58 -28.60
C ASN A 172 8.01 3.65 -29.69
N ASN A 173 8.40 4.89 -29.39
CA ASN A 173 8.24 6.03 -30.30
C ASN A 173 8.99 5.84 -31.63
N THR A 174 10.22 5.30 -31.55
CA THR A 174 11.07 5.03 -32.72
C THR A 174 10.47 4.00 -33.67
N LEU A 175 9.89 2.92 -33.13
CA LEU A 175 9.24 1.90 -33.94
C LEU A 175 7.99 2.46 -34.64
N ARG A 176 7.27 3.38 -34.00
CA ARG A 176 6.13 4.05 -34.64
C ARG A 176 6.58 4.94 -35.78
N GLU A 177 7.60 5.75 -35.56
CA GLU A 177 8.16 6.62 -36.59
C GLU A 177 8.63 5.81 -37.81
N PHE A 178 9.39 4.72 -37.59
CA PHE A 178 9.81 3.80 -38.66
C PHE A 178 8.61 3.15 -39.39
N VAL A 179 7.58 2.74 -38.64
CA VAL A 179 6.38 2.18 -39.24
C VAL A 179 5.66 3.24 -40.07
N ASP A 180 5.53 4.47 -39.58
CA ASP A 180 4.80 5.55 -40.24
C ASP A 180 5.54 6.11 -41.46
N SER A 181 6.88 6.13 -41.45
CA SER A 181 7.70 6.67 -42.55
C SER A 181 8.14 5.63 -43.59
N GLU A 182 8.54 4.42 -43.16
CA GLU A 182 9.16 3.43 -44.04
C GLU A 182 8.25 2.24 -44.38
N LEU A 183 7.47 1.73 -43.43
CA LEU A 183 6.64 0.53 -43.65
C LEU A 183 5.21 0.85 -44.12
N SER A 184 4.67 2.01 -43.75
CA SER A 184 3.30 2.40 -44.05
C SER A 184 3.24 3.15 -45.37
N ALA A 185 2.35 2.72 -46.26
CA ALA A 185 2.02 3.45 -47.49
C ALA A 185 0.97 4.56 -47.28
N ALA A 186 0.51 4.76 -46.03
CA ALA A 186 -0.51 5.77 -45.73
C ALA A 186 0.11 7.17 -45.62
N PRO A 187 -0.51 8.22 -46.19
CA PRO A 187 -0.02 9.59 -46.07
C PRO A 187 -0.18 10.09 -44.62
N VAL A 188 0.90 10.64 -44.06
CA VAL A 188 0.90 11.27 -42.74
C VAL A 188 0.54 12.75 -42.89
N ALA A 189 -0.36 13.25 -42.03
CA ALA A 189 -0.77 14.65 -42.05
C ALA A 189 0.31 15.56 -41.44
N GLU A 190 1.03 16.28 -42.29
CA GLU A 190 1.99 17.31 -41.86
C GLU A 190 1.30 18.67 -41.69
N PRO A 191 1.68 19.46 -40.65
CA PRO A 191 1.15 20.79 -40.46
C PRO A 191 1.70 21.76 -41.51
N SER A 192 0.97 22.85 -41.75
CA SER A 192 1.51 23.97 -42.51
C SER A 192 2.76 24.54 -41.85
N ILE A 193 3.75 24.94 -42.66
CA ILE A 193 4.94 25.64 -42.19
C ILE A 193 4.49 26.90 -41.43
N GLY A 194 4.98 27.06 -40.20
CA GLY A 194 4.67 28.21 -39.35
C GLY A 194 3.51 28.00 -38.36
N SER A 195 2.62 27.04 -38.57
CA SER A 195 1.52 26.77 -37.61
C SER A 195 2.00 26.01 -36.36
N ASN A 196 3.17 25.38 -36.44
CA ASN A 196 3.81 24.60 -35.39
C ASN A 196 4.78 25.43 -34.51
N ILE A 197 4.85 26.75 -34.69
CA ILE A 197 5.73 27.63 -33.92
C ILE A 197 5.00 28.12 -32.66
N ILE A 198 5.50 27.77 -31.47
CA ILE A 198 4.82 28.06 -30.19
C ILE A 198 4.99 29.53 -29.78
N THR A 199 6.21 30.03 -29.91
CA THR A 199 6.56 31.41 -29.56
C THR A 199 7.30 31.99 -30.75
N GLN A 200 7.01 33.25 -31.09
CA GLN A 200 7.52 34.00 -32.25
C GLN A 200 9.06 34.16 -32.22
N GLY A 201 9.82 33.07 -32.28
CA GLY A 201 11.29 33.05 -32.29
C GLY A 201 11.99 33.33 -30.95
N ARG A 202 11.35 33.09 -29.79
CA ARG A 202 12.03 33.30 -28.51
C ARG A 202 13.13 32.24 -28.34
N GLN A 203 14.38 32.70 -28.33
CA GLN A 203 15.57 31.84 -28.32
C GLN A 203 15.53 30.79 -27.20
N GLY A 204 15.50 29.52 -27.61
CA GLY A 204 15.52 28.34 -26.75
C GLY A 204 15.24 27.09 -27.57
N ASN A 205 15.65 25.92 -27.04
CA ASN A 205 15.64 24.65 -27.78
C ASN A 205 14.24 24.19 -28.26
N SER A 206 13.14 24.72 -27.67
CA SER A 206 11.76 24.33 -28.01
C SER A 206 10.96 25.41 -28.76
N THR A 207 11.51 25.89 -29.88
CA THR A 207 10.83 26.89 -30.73
C THR A 207 9.66 26.27 -31.53
N ILE A 208 9.79 24.99 -31.89
CA ILE A 208 8.86 24.25 -32.75
C ILE A 208 8.19 23.14 -31.95
N GLN A 209 6.89 22.93 -32.16
CA GLN A 209 6.13 21.84 -31.54
C GLN A 209 6.53 20.48 -32.09
N SER A 210 6.89 19.57 -31.19
CA SER A 210 7.04 18.15 -31.51
C SER A 210 5.71 17.54 -32.00
N SER A 211 5.79 16.47 -32.82
CA SER A 211 4.62 15.70 -33.27
C SER A 211 3.72 15.27 -32.10
N ARG A 212 4.33 14.86 -30.99
CA ARG A 212 3.62 14.48 -29.76
C ARG A 212 2.92 15.65 -29.08
N ASP A 213 3.57 16.81 -29.01
CA ASP A 213 2.99 17.99 -28.40
C ASP A 213 1.80 18.50 -29.21
N ARG A 214 1.89 18.39 -30.54
CA ARG A 214 0.81 18.73 -31.48
C ARG A 214 -0.40 17.80 -31.31
N ALA A 215 -0.16 16.49 -31.22
CA ALA A 215 -1.22 15.52 -30.96
C ALA A 215 -1.95 15.83 -29.63
N HIS A 216 -1.19 16.16 -28.57
CA HIS A 216 -1.77 16.55 -27.29
C HIS A 216 -2.57 17.87 -27.39
N GLN A 217 -2.14 18.83 -28.20
CA GLN A 217 -2.90 20.06 -28.44
C GLN A 217 -4.21 19.75 -29.19
N SER A 218 -4.15 18.98 -30.29
CA SER A 218 -5.36 18.57 -31.02
C SER A 218 -6.35 17.79 -30.16
N GLU A 219 -5.87 16.99 -29.20
CA GLU A 219 -6.73 16.28 -28.25
C GLU A 219 -7.41 17.24 -27.25
N ARG A 220 -6.68 18.28 -26.80
CA ARG A 220 -7.28 19.34 -25.97
C ARG A 220 -8.31 20.13 -26.76
N ASP A 221 -7.96 20.57 -27.96
CA ASP A 221 -8.84 21.36 -28.82
C ASP A 221 -10.12 20.56 -29.11
N ARG A 222 -9.98 19.28 -29.47
CA ARG A 222 -11.10 18.36 -29.65
C ARG A 222 -11.97 18.26 -28.40
N TYR A 223 -11.36 18.13 -27.21
CA TYR A 223 -12.14 18.09 -25.96
C TYR A 223 -12.87 19.42 -25.70
N GLU A 224 -12.21 20.56 -25.94
CA GLU A 224 -12.79 21.89 -25.74
C GLU A 224 -13.93 22.16 -26.72
N GLU A 225 -13.83 21.68 -27.97
CA GLU A 225 -14.86 21.77 -29.00
C GLU A 225 -16.04 20.82 -28.74
N GLU A 226 -15.77 19.56 -28.38
CA GLU A 226 -16.82 18.57 -28.09
C GLU A 226 -17.63 18.95 -26.83
N ASN A 227 -16.97 19.50 -25.81
CA ASN A 227 -17.61 19.86 -24.55
C ASN A 227 -17.92 21.36 -24.42
N TYR A 228 -17.53 22.18 -25.40
CA TYR A 228 -17.70 23.64 -25.41
C TYR A 228 -17.20 24.35 -24.14
N ILE A 229 -16.13 23.83 -23.51
CA ILE A 229 -15.56 24.35 -22.26
C ILE A 229 -14.04 24.45 -22.39
N ARG A 230 -13.47 25.61 -22.04
CA ARG A 230 -12.02 25.84 -22.03
C ARG A 230 -11.34 25.17 -20.84
N LEU A 231 -10.20 24.51 -21.06
CA LEU A 231 -9.41 23.95 -19.96
C LEU A 231 -8.59 25.04 -19.24
N PRO A 232 -8.58 25.07 -17.90
CA PRO A 232 -7.74 26.00 -17.16
C PRO A 232 -6.26 25.65 -17.30
N THR A 233 -5.40 26.65 -17.49
CA THR A 233 -3.95 26.45 -17.55
C THR A 233 -3.41 26.06 -16.17
N THR A 234 -2.95 24.82 -16.01
CA THR A 234 -2.40 24.33 -14.73
C THR A 234 -0.94 24.77 -14.54
N GLY A 235 -0.72 25.89 -13.86
CA GLY A 235 0.63 26.42 -13.59
C GLY A 235 1.54 25.47 -12.79
N LYS A 236 0.96 24.61 -11.94
CA LYS A 236 1.71 23.66 -11.09
C LYS A 236 2.18 22.38 -11.81
N GLN A 237 1.66 22.08 -13.01
CA GLN A 237 2.03 20.88 -13.77
C GLN A 237 3.23 21.12 -14.71
N LYS A 238 3.61 22.38 -14.95
CA LYS A 238 4.72 22.74 -15.86
C LYS A 238 6.10 22.49 -15.25
N THR A 239 6.23 22.31 -13.94
CA THR A 239 7.53 22.18 -13.24
C THR A 239 8.24 20.84 -13.47
N GLY A 240 7.61 19.87 -14.13
CA GLY A 240 8.20 18.55 -14.41
C GLY A 240 8.52 18.25 -15.87
N ARG A 241 8.07 19.08 -16.82
CA ARG A 241 8.35 18.86 -18.25
C ARG A 241 9.61 19.65 -18.63
N ARG A 242 10.76 18.97 -18.64
CA ARG A 242 11.98 19.51 -19.25
C ARG A 242 11.89 19.30 -20.76
N ASN A 243 12.02 20.38 -21.52
CA ASN A 243 12.02 20.36 -22.98
C ASN A 243 13.44 20.19 -23.55
N ASP A 244 14.39 19.73 -22.73
CA ASP A 244 15.83 19.76 -23.06
C ASP A 244 16.18 18.86 -24.26
N ASP A 245 15.31 17.91 -24.59
CA ASP A 245 15.54 16.88 -25.60
C ASP A 245 14.79 17.15 -26.92
N ILE A 246 14.00 18.23 -27.01
CA ILE A 246 13.28 18.62 -28.24
C ILE A 246 14.13 19.68 -28.93
N TYR A 247 14.52 19.42 -30.17
CA TYR A 247 15.28 20.35 -31.00
C TYR A 247 14.70 20.36 -32.40
N GLY A 248 14.54 21.54 -33.01
CA GLY A 248 14.00 21.64 -34.39
C GLY A 248 12.57 21.11 -34.59
N GLY A 249 11.84 20.77 -33.53
CA GLY A 249 10.52 20.12 -33.62
C GLY A 249 10.60 18.57 -33.66
N GLU A 250 11.79 18.01 -33.58
CA GLU A 250 12.05 16.57 -33.46
C GLU A 250 12.39 16.19 -32.00
N ASP A 251 12.11 14.94 -31.62
CA ASP A 251 12.32 14.43 -30.25
C ASP A 251 13.60 13.58 -30.21
N PHE A 252 14.69 14.14 -29.66
CA PHE A 252 16.00 13.48 -29.58
C PHE A 252 16.17 12.59 -28.34
N ARG A 253 15.12 12.36 -27.55
CA ARG A 253 15.14 11.41 -26.41
C ARG A 253 15.61 10.01 -26.78
N VAL A 254 15.46 9.66 -28.06
CA VAL A 254 15.94 8.42 -28.65
C VAL A 254 17.46 8.23 -28.47
N LEU A 255 18.24 9.32 -28.44
CA LEU A 255 19.69 9.25 -28.30
C LEU A 255 20.14 8.98 -26.84
N ASP A 256 19.37 9.47 -25.87
CA ASP A 256 19.70 9.40 -24.45
C ASP A 256 19.10 8.16 -23.74
N GLN A 257 18.04 7.57 -24.32
CA GLN A 257 17.35 6.40 -23.77
C GLN A 257 17.77 5.16 -24.57
N GLU A 258 18.42 4.17 -23.92
CA GLU A 258 18.85 2.91 -24.55
C GLU A 258 17.72 2.36 -25.43
N LEU A 259 17.98 2.29 -26.75
CA LEU A 259 17.04 2.01 -27.85
C LEU A 259 16.18 0.73 -27.70
N TYR A 260 16.45 -0.11 -26.70
CA TYR A 260 15.99 -1.49 -26.63
C TYR A 260 15.55 -1.89 -25.21
N ASP A 261 14.51 -1.25 -24.67
CA ASP A 261 13.79 -1.83 -23.53
C ASP A 261 12.55 -2.61 -23.99
N PHE A 262 12.78 -3.81 -24.53
CA PHE A 262 11.73 -4.80 -24.81
C PHE A 262 11.25 -5.46 -23.52
N GLY A 263 10.76 -4.67 -22.56
CA GLY A 263 9.92 -5.17 -21.47
C GLY A 263 10.43 -5.02 -20.05
N LYS A 264 11.58 -4.36 -19.79
CA LYS A 264 11.87 -3.82 -18.46
C LYS A 264 11.39 -2.36 -18.41
N GLY A 265 11.02 -1.91 -17.21
CA GLY A 265 10.47 -0.57 -17.01
C GLY A 265 11.55 0.49 -17.20
N PRO A 266 11.15 1.76 -17.40
CA PRO A 266 12.08 2.85 -17.73
C PRO A 266 13.16 2.95 -16.66
N ARG A 267 14.40 2.61 -17.02
CA ARG A 267 15.57 2.91 -16.21
C ARG A 267 15.86 4.41 -16.34
N GLU A 268 16.08 5.07 -15.21
CA GLU A 268 16.58 6.46 -15.17
C GLU A 268 17.82 6.57 -16.09
N SER A 269 17.78 7.47 -17.08
CA SER A 269 18.81 7.60 -18.11
C SER A 269 20.18 7.88 -17.45
N LEU A 270 21.28 7.45 -18.08
CA LEU A 270 22.61 7.73 -17.55
C LEU A 270 22.88 9.24 -17.43
N VAL A 271 22.33 10.02 -18.37
CA VAL A 271 22.42 11.48 -18.38
C VAL A 271 21.63 12.09 -17.22
N ASP A 272 20.42 11.61 -16.92
CA ASP A 272 19.65 12.05 -15.75
C ASP A 272 20.36 11.70 -14.44
N ARG A 273 20.92 10.49 -14.34
CA ARG A 273 21.73 10.09 -13.17
C ARG A 273 22.96 10.97 -13.01
N SER A 274 23.62 11.32 -14.12
CA SER A 274 24.80 12.19 -14.14
C SER A 274 24.44 13.63 -13.76
N ARG A 275 23.41 14.22 -14.37
CA ARG A 275 22.92 15.57 -14.06
C ARG A 275 22.45 15.68 -12.60
N LYS A 276 21.80 14.65 -12.07
CA LYS A 276 21.38 14.59 -10.66
C LYS A 276 22.56 14.51 -9.71
N ARG A 277 23.63 13.80 -10.08
CA ARG A 277 24.88 13.74 -9.32
C ARG A 277 25.60 15.10 -9.34
N ALA A 278 25.67 15.76 -10.50
CA ALA A 278 26.28 17.09 -10.64
C ALA A 278 25.50 18.19 -9.89
N GLN A 279 24.15 18.11 -9.85
CA GLN A 279 23.34 19.03 -9.07
C GLN A 279 23.53 18.83 -7.55
N GLU A 280 23.67 17.58 -7.09
CA GLU A 280 24.01 17.28 -5.69
C GLU A 280 25.41 17.79 -5.31
N GLU A 281 26.38 17.73 -6.24
CA GLU A 281 27.75 18.22 -6.02
C GLU A 281 27.86 19.76 -5.98
N ARG A 282 27.04 20.49 -6.75
CA ARG A 282 27.05 21.97 -6.73
C ARG A 282 26.38 22.59 -5.50
N GLU A 283 25.43 21.90 -4.88
CA GLU A 283 24.79 22.37 -3.64
C GLU A 283 25.65 22.15 -2.40
N ASP A 284 26.59 21.20 -2.44
CA ASP A 284 27.56 20.96 -1.37
C ASP A 284 28.87 21.65 -1.75
N GLY A 285 28.91 22.98 -1.58
CA GLY A 285 30.09 23.82 -1.81
C GLY A 285 31.28 23.45 -0.93
N GLY A 286 32.03 22.42 -1.34
CA GLY A 286 33.25 21.97 -0.69
C GLY A 286 34.13 21.27 -1.71
N ASP A 287 35.16 22.00 -2.15
CA ASP A 287 36.22 21.51 -3.01
C ASP A 287 36.96 20.36 -2.28
N GLY A 288 36.78 19.12 -2.74
CA GLY A 288 37.44 17.96 -2.15
C GLY A 288 36.86 16.61 -2.60
N PRO A 289 37.69 15.55 -2.73
CA PRO A 289 37.23 14.26 -3.25
C PRO A 289 36.25 13.61 -2.28
N VAL A 290 35.05 13.26 -2.74
CA VAL A 290 34.03 12.59 -1.94
C VAL A 290 34.47 11.16 -1.62
N PRO A 291 34.68 10.77 -0.35
CA PRO A 291 34.93 9.38 -0.01
C PRO A 291 33.61 8.61 -0.06
N ASN A 292 33.60 7.50 -0.80
CA ASN A 292 32.51 6.51 -0.84
C ASN A 292 32.36 5.75 0.50
N GLY A 293 32.21 6.49 1.61
CA GLY A 293 32.08 5.96 2.97
C GLY A 293 30.78 6.41 3.65
N ALA A 294 30.42 5.73 4.74
CA ALA A 294 29.19 5.92 5.52
C ALA A 294 28.87 7.38 5.91
N THR A 295 29.87 8.26 5.94
CA THR A 295 29.79 9.68 6.27
C THR A 295 28.98 10.50 5.25
N GLY A 296 29.09 10.21 3.95
CA GLY A 296 28.31 10.88 2.90
C GLY A 296 26.81 10.56 2.98
N LYS A 297 26.48 9.30 3.31
CA LYS A 297 25.10 8.83 3.52
C LYS A 297 24.44 9.53 4.71
N PHE A 298 25.22 9.83 5.75
CA PHE A 298 24.73 10.52 6.95
C PHE A 298 24.38 12.00 6.66
N LYS A 299 25.25 12.70 5.92
CA LYS A 299 24.98 14.09 5.50
C LYS A 299 23.73 14.20 4.62
N LYS A 300 23.54 13.28 3.66
CA LYS A 300 22.31 13.21 2.84
C LYS A 300 21.06 12.99 3.69
N ARG A 301 21.08 12.05 4.65
CA ARG A 301 19.94 11.82 5.56
C ARG A 301 19.60 13.05 6.39
N LYS A 302 20.61 13.78 6.89
CA LYS A 302 20.42 15.03 7.66
C LYS A 302 19.77 16.12 6.82
N LYS A 303 20.20 16.31 5.55
CA LYS A 303 19.63 17.29 4.61
C LYS A 303 18.16 16.98 4.29
N VAL A 304 17.83 15.72 4.02
CA VAL A 304 16.45 15.28 3.76
C VAL A 304 15.55 15.50 4.98
N LEU A 305 16.06 15.24 6.18
CA LEU A 305 15.32 15.48 7.43
C LEU A 305 15.05 16.98 7.65
N ALA A 306 16.04 17.84 7.40
CA ALA A 306 15.90 19.28 7.52
C ALA A 306 14.90 19.87 6.50
N GLY A 307 14.93 19.41 5.24
CA GLY A 307 13.94 19.84 4.23
C GLY A 307 12.51 19.42 4.59
N ARG A 308 12.36 18.21 5.15
CA ARG A 308 11.05 17.68 5.58
C ARG A 308 10.48 18.40 6.81
N ALA A 309 11.35 18.94 7.67
CA ALA A 309 10.95 19.80 8.79
C ALA A 309 10.53 21.20 8.31
N LYS A 310 11.17 21.74 7.27
CA LYS A 310 10.85 23.06 6.71
C LYS A 310 9.49 23.11 6.00
N ASN A 311 9.09 22.02 5.32
CA ASN A 311 7.78 21.88 4.68
C ASN A 311 6.62 21.55 5.65
N ARG A 312 6.92 21.38 6.94
CA ARG A 312 5.93 21.11 8.00
C ARG A 312 5.55 22.36 8.80
N ARG A 313 6.14 23.51 8.50
CA ARG A 313 5.69 24.84 8.91
C ARG A 313 5.02 25.50 7.72
#